data_AF-A0A9E5A5K4-F1
#
_entry.id   AF-A0A9E5A5K4-F1
#
_cell.length_a   1.000
_cell.length_b   1.000
_cell.length_c   1.000
_cell.angle_alpha   90.00
_cell.angle_beta   90.00
_cell.angle_gamma   90.00
#
_symmetry.space_group_name_H-M   'P 1'
#
loop_
_entity.id
_entity.type
_entity.pdbx_description
1 polymer ?
#
loop_
_entity_poly.entity_id
_entity_poly.type
_entity_poly.pdbx_seq_one_letter_code
_entity_poly.pdbx_strand_id
1 'polypeptide(L)'
;MLDLGIQKGSKDKSEEYNTKFLNQLEPGEEITGEIYIGEIKKRLIKKTDVNEFYIIITDHENKQKWICGFITSYYPKSGNIYGEKGGRVYSLIDSLNHALNNVPMNVQESYSVNFDTFRKSINNNVESVKIKAVQSWNPSAKACNLEVVDAKSGSPVEKNGSTGLEQLAQNDPLIKIAYDGLLSKDTEITKKNLAFELKAMLNNEDINKSEFKEALQKIDKL
;
A
#
# COMPACT_ATOMS: atom_id res chain seq x y z
N MET A 1 -8.18 11.63 29.59
CA MET A 1 -8.98 11.41 28.38
C MET A 1 -8.01 11.41 27.21
N LEU A 2 -7.92 10.32 26.44
CA LEU A 2 -6.93 10.16 25.37
C LEU A 2 -7.37 10.98 24.15
N ASP A 3 -6.60 11.98 23.76
CA ASP A 3 -6.79 12.73 22.52
C ASP A 3 -6.30 11.88 21.34
N LEU A 4 -7.20 11.57 20.41
CA LEU A 4 -6.93 10.71 19.25
C LEU A 4 -6.51 11.48 18.00
N GLY A 5 -6.30 12.81 18.10
CA GLY A 5 -5.84 13.61 16.96
C GLY A 5 -6.84 13.65 15.80
N ILE A 6 -8.15 13.58 16.09
CA ILE A 6 -9.19 13.68 15.06
C ILE A 6 -9.20 15.13 14.54
N GLN A 7 -8.55 15.34 13.40
CA GLN A 7 -8.63 16.60 12.67
C GLN A 7 -10.02 16.72 12.03
N LYS A 8 -10.91 17.49 12.67
CA LYS A 8 -12.12 18.02 12.01
C LYS A 8 -11.66 19.03 10.97
N GLY A 9 -11.51 18.58 9.72
CA GLY A 9 -10.88 19.39 8.68
C GLY A 9 -11.23 18.98 7.26
N SER A 10 -12.51 18.77 6.95
CA SER A 10 -13.07 19.04 5.62
C SER A 10 -14.59 19.02 5.71
N LYS A 11 -15.23 19.94 4.99
CA LYS A 11 -16.67 20.03 4.86
C LYS A 11 -17.19 18.73 4.23
N ASP A 12 -17.72 17.83 5.02
CA ASP A 12 -18.92 17.12 4.61
C ASP A 12 -19.69 16.60 5.83
N LYS A 13 -21.00 16.58 5.65
CA LYS A 13 -21.99 16.21 6.66
C LYS A 13 -21.58 14.90 7.34
N SER A 14 -21.82 14.80 8.65
CA SER A 14 -21.76 13.55 9.40
C SER A 14 -22.70 12.53 8.76
N GLU A 15 -22.22 11.83 7.73
CA GLU A 15 -22.82 10.58 7.32
C GLU A 15 -22.54 9.61 8.46
N GLU A 16 -23.59 9.26 9.18
CA GLU A 16 -23.52 8.29 10.26
C GLU A 16 -23.33 6.90 9.64
N TYR A 17 -22.07 6.46 9.55
CA TYR A 17 -21.74 5.10 9.10
C TYR A 17 -22.01 4.12 10.24
N ASN A 18 -22.76 3.06 9.95
CA ASN A 18 -22.82 1.91 10.85
C ASN A 18 -21.45 1.25 10.88
N THR A 19 -20.87 1.04 12.06
CA THR A 19 -19.52 0.45 12.21
C THR A 19 -19.63 -0.98 12.68
N LYS A 20 -19.03 -1.90 11.94
CA LYS A 20 -18.88 -3.32 12.27
C LYS A 20 -17.41 -3.69 12.39
N PHE A 21 -17.14 -4.80 13.05
CA PHE A 21 -15.80 -5.28 13.38
C PHE A 21 -15.56 -6.67 12.82
N LEU A 22 -14.29 -7.03 12.65
CA LEU A 22 -13.87 -8.34 12.13
C LEU A 22 -14.51 -9.55 12.85
N ASN A 23 -14.75 -9.46 14.15
CA ASN A 23 -15.37 -10.56 14.92
C ASN A 23 -16.89 -10.71 14.69
N GLN A 24 -17.48 -9.84 13.88
CA GLN A 24 -18.87 -9.92 13.45
C GLN A 24 -19.00 -10.48 12.03
N LEU A 25 -17.88 -10.81 11.37
CA LEU A 25 -17.88 -11.48 10.07
C LEU A 25 -17.96 -12.99 10.25
N GLU A 26 -18.93 -13.60 9.60
CA GLU A 26 -19.06 -15.05 9.51
C GLU A 26 -18.35 -15.58 8.25
N PRO A 27 -17.81 -16.82 8.27
CA PRO A 27 -17.22 -17.43 7.08
C PRO A 27 -18.22 -17.46 5.91
N GLY A 28 -17.78 -16.97 4.76
CA GLY A 28 -18.58 -16.88 3.54
C GLY A 28 -19.19 -15.50 3.28
N GLU A 29 -19.22 -14.61 4.27
CA GLU A 29 -19.68 -13.23 4.05
C GLU A 29 -18.69 -12.46 3.15
N GLU A 30 -19.25 -11.53 2.37
CA GLU A 30 -18.48 -10.65 1.49
C GLU A 30 -18.72 -9.19 1.87
N ILE A 31 -17.64 -8.40 1.88
CA ILE A 31 -17.69 -6.96 2.11
C ILE A 31 -17.00 -6.26 0.95
N THR A 32 -17.55 -5.13 0.50
CA THR A 32 -17.00 -4.33 -0.59
C THR A 32 -16.89 -2.88 -0.14
N GLY A 33 -15.83 -2.18 -0.54
CA GLY A 33 -15.70 -0.76 -0.26
C GLY A 33 -14.30 -0.21 -0.47
N GLU A 34 -14.14 1.08 -0.18
CA GLU A 34 -12.84 1.75 -0.15
C GLU A 34 -11.96 1.14 0.94
N ILE A 35 -10.70 0.85 0.63
CA ILE A 35 -9.74 0.27 1.57
C ILE A 35 -8.81 1.33 2.15
N TYR A 36 -8.63 1.31 3.46
CA TYR A 36 -7.61 2.09 4.15
C TYR A 36 -6.86 1.24 5.18
N ILE A 37 -5.54 1.29 5.14
CA ILE A 37 -4.64 0.65 6.10
C ILE A 37 -4.13 1.70 7.09
N GLY A 38 -4.44 1.49 8.37
CA GLY A 38 -3.97 2.30 9.48
C GLY A 38 -2.52 2.02 9.85
N GLU A 39 -1.93 2.88 10.68
CA GLU A 39 -0.57 2.68 11.20
C GLU A 39 -0.47 1.47 12.13
N ILE A 40 0.74 0.90 12.25
CA ILE A 40 1.05 -0.08 13.29
C ILE A 40 1.05 0.62 14.65
N LYS A 41 0.38 -0.01 15.61
CA LYS A 41 0.34 0.39 17.02
C LYS A 41 0.77 -0.78 17.88
N LYS A 42 1.42 -0.46 19.00
CA LYS A 42 1.65 -1.45 20.08
C LYS A 42 0.43 -1.51 20.97
N ARG A 43 0.03 -2.73 21.33
CA ARG A 43 -1.07 -2.99 22.25
C ARG A 43 -0.68 -4.07 23.24
N LEU A 44 -0.99 -3.87 24.51
CA LEU A 44 -0.77 -4.86 25.55
C LEU A 44 -1.94 -5.85 25.57
N ILE A 45 -1.68 -7.14 25.33
CA ILE A 45 -2.65 -8.23 25.45
C ILE A 45 -2.11 -9.27 26.42
N LYS A 46 -2.83 -9.51 27.54
CA LYS A 46 -2.48 -10.54 28.54
C LYS A 46 -0.99 -10.50 28.96
N LYS A 47 -0.44 -9.30 29.17
CA LYS A 47 0.96 -9.02 29.55
C LYS A 47 2.01 -9.19 28.42
N THR A 48 1.58 -9.35 27.18
CA THR A 48 2.46 -9.39 26.01
C THR A 48 2.17 -8.18 25.13
N ASP A 49 3.21 -7.45 24.75
CA ASP A 49 3.10 -6.41 23.72
C ASP A 49 2.96 -7.07 22.35
N VAL A 50 1.87 -6.76 21.67
CA VAL A 50 1.63 -7.16 20.29
C VAL A 50 1.62 -5.93 19.40
N ASN A 51 2.02 -6.12 18.15
CA ASN A 51 1.86 -5.10 17.12
C ASN A 51 0.55 -5.37 16.39
N GLU A 52 -0.26 -4.33 16.25
CA GLU A 52 -1.58 -4.39 15.63
C GLU A 52 -1.69 -3.25 14.61
N PHE A 53 -2.28 -3.54 13.46
CA PHE A 53 -2.75 -2.52 12.53
C PHE A 53 -4.20 -2.82 12.16
N TYR A 54 -4.86 -1.83 11.56
CA TYR A 54 -6.27 -1.92 11.19
C TYR A 54 -6.42 -1.73 9.68
N ILE A 55 -7.33 -2.50 9.10
CA ILE A 55 -7.86 -2.24 7.78
C ILE A 55 -9.28 -1.73 7.97
N ILE A 56 -9.60 -0.65 7.28
CA ILE A 56 -10.92 -0.04 7.28
C ILE A 56 -11.48 -0.20 5.87
N ILE A 57 -12.63 -0.85 5.76
CA ILE A 57 -13.40 -0.93 4.51
C ILE A 57 -14.61 -0.04 4.64
N THR A 58 -14.74 0.97 3.77
CA THR A 58 -15.86 1.91 3.77
C THR A 58 -16.76 1.66 2.58
N ASP A 59 -17.97 1.18 2.85
CA ASP A 59 -19.07 1.07 1.89
C ASP A 59 -19.92 2.34 1.98
N HIS A 60 -19.74 3.24 1.03
CA HIS A 60 -20.48 4.50 0.94
C HIS A 60 -21.94 4.29 0.56
N GLU A 61 -22.26 3.25 -0.22
CA GLU A 61 -23.62 2.98 -0.68
C GLU A 61 -24.51 2.51 0.48
N ASN A 62 -24.00 1.56 1.27
CA ASN A 62 -24.70 0.99 2.42
C ASN A 62 -24.42 1.73 3.74
N LYS A 63 -23.61 2.80 3.70
CA LYS A 63 -23.13 3.56 4.87
C LYS A 63 -22.59 2.63 5.96
N GLN A 64 -21.77 1.65 5.55
CA GLN A 64 -21.22 0.63 6.42
C GLN A 64 -19.69 0.77 6.46
N LYS A 65 -19.11 0.81 7.66
CA LYS A 65 -17.66 0.72 7.87
C LYS A 65 -17.32 -0.59 8.54
N TRP A 66 -16.27 -1.25 8.07
CA TRP A 66 -15.71 -2.43 8.69
C TRP A 66 -14.33 -2.11 9.23
N ILE A 67 -14.09 -2.38 10.51
CA ILE A 67 -12.80 -2.22 11.16
C ILE A 67 -12.22 -3.59 11.46
N CYS A 68 -11.16 -3.94 10.74
CA CYS A 68 -10.53 -5.25 10.79
C CYS A 68 -9.12 -5.16 11.38
N GLY A 69 -8.97 -5.62 12.62
CA GLY A 69 -7.69 -5.62 13.34
C GLY A 69 -6.83 -6.84 13.00
N PHE A 70 -5.56 -6.59 12.69
CA PHE A 70 -4.54 -7.60 12.38
C PHE A 70 -3.43 -7.54 13.41
N ILE A 71 -3.27 -8.63 14.17
CA ILE A 71 -2.11 -8.84 15.03
C ILE A 71 -1.00 -9.43 14.16
N THR A 72 0.19 -8.86 14.26
CA THR A 72 1.34 -9.24 13.43
C THR A 72 2.64 -9.25 14.23
N SER A 73 3.59 -10.08 13.79
CA SER A 73 5.00 -9.88 14.11
C SER A 73 5.49 -8.65 13.34
N TYR A 74 6.13 -7.71 14.03
CA TYR A 74 6.71 -6.50 13.45
C TYR A 74 8.16 -6.38 13.90
N TYR A 75 9.06 -6.12 12.96
CA TYR A 75 10.50 -6.01 13.18
C TYR A 75 10.94 -4.55 13.01
N PRO A 76 11.07 -3.77 14.10
CA PRO A 76 11.28 -2.32 13.99
C PRO A 76 12.55 -1.91 13.24
N LYS A 77 13.59 -2.76 13.25
CA LYS A 77 14.84 -2.48 12.55
C LYS A 77 14.68 -2.47 11.03
N SER A 78 13.83 -3.34 10.49
CA SER A 78 13.57 -3.43 9.04
C SER A 78 12.25 -2.76 8.63
N GLY A 79 11.38 -2.47 9.59
CA GLY A 79 10.00 -2.03 9.34
C GLY A 79 9.11 -3.13 8.77
N ASN A 80 9.51 -4.40 8.87
CA ASN A 80 8.78 -5.48 8.20
C ASN A 80 7.70 -6.10 9.09
N ILE A 81 6.58 -6.44 8.47
CA ILE A 81 5.60 -7.38 9.01
C ILE A 81 5.76 -8.75 8.34
N TYR A 82 5.31 -9.78 9.02
CA TYR A 82 5.44 -11.16 8.57
C TYR A 82 4.11 -11.91 8.65
N GLY A 83 3.81 -12.68 7.61
CA GLY A 83 2.66 -13.56 7.54
C GLY A 83 3.04 -14.95 7.04
N GLU A 84 2.67 -15.98 7.80
CA GLU A 84 2.85 -17.39 7.41
C GLU A 84 1.59 -17.93 6.75
N LYS A 85 1.75 -18.88 5.82
CA LYS A 85 0.65 -19.54 5.10
C LYS A 85 -0.47 -19.98 6.06
N GLY A 86 -1.70 -19.67 5.69
CA GLY A 86 -2.89 -19.87 6.53
C GLY A 86 -3.15 -18.76 7.55
N GLY A 87 -2.17 -17.93 7.91
CA GLY A 87 -2.36 -16.78 8.79
C GLY A 87 -3.20 -15.66 8.15
N ARG A 88 -3.78 -14.78 8.98
CA ARG A 88 -4.59 -13.64 8.49
C ARG A 88 -3.78 -12.66 7.67
N VAL A 89 -2.60 -12.28 8.16
CA VAL A 89 -1.69 -11.35 7.47
C VAL A 89 -1.26 -11.94 6.13
N TYR A 90 -0.95 -13.23 6.09
CA TYR A 90 -0.66 -13.93 4.85
C TYR A 90 -1.85 -13.89 3.88
N SER A 91 -3.04 -14.30 4.34
CA SER A 91 -4.23 -14.38 3.49
C SER A 91 -4.53 -13.03 2.84
N LEU A 92 -4.41 -11.95 3.61
CA LEU A 92 -4.55 -10.59 3.11
C LEU A 92 -3.50 -10.24 2.04
N ILE A 93 -2.21 -10.43 2.33
CA ILE A 93 -1.13 -10.04 1.41
C ILE A 93 -1.19 -10.87 0.13
N ASP A 94 -1.36 -12.18 0.26
CA ASP A 94 -1.42 -13.13 -0.86
C ASP A 94 -2.58 -12.81 -1.79
N SER A 95 -3.79 -12.63 -1.22
CA SER A 95 -4.99 -12.32 -1.99
C SER A 95 -4.99 -10.92 -2.60
N LEU A 96 -4.46 -9.90 -1.90
CA LEU A 96 -4.24 -8.57 -2.48
C LEU A 96 -3.29 -8.63 -3.67
N ASN A 97 -2.16 -9.33 -3.51
CA ASN A 97 -1.17 -9.45 -4.57
C ASN A 97 -1.76 -10.19 -5.79
N HIS A 98 -2.53 -11.25 -5.55
CA HIS A 98 -3.27 -11.96 -6.59
C HIS A 98 -4.25 -11.03 -7.32
N ALA A 99 -5.12 -10.34 -6.57
CA ALA A 99 -6.17 -9.49 -7.13
C ALA A 99 -5.60 -8.31 -7.93
N LEU A 100 -4.49 -7.70 -7.47
CA LEU A 100 -3.90 -6.53 -8.12
C LEU A 100 -2.94 -6.89 -9.27
N ASN A 101 -2.16 -7.97 -9.12
CA ASN A 101 -1.06 -8.29 -10.04
C ASN A 101 -1.29 -9.56 -10.85
N ASN A 102 -2.45 -10.23 -10.69
CA ASN A 102 -2.79 -11.48 -11.35
C ASN A 102 -1.75 -12.59 -11.16
N VAL A 103 -1.10 -12.63 -9.99
CA VAL A 103 -0.14 -13.68 -9.62
C VAL A 103 -0.86 -14.84 -8.93
N PRO A 104 -0.48 -16.11 -9.12
CA PRO A 104 -1.18 -17.23 -8.48
C PRO A 104 -1.12 -17.15 -6.94
N MET A 105 -2.24 -17.48 -6.29
CA MET A 105 -2.33 -17.58 -4.83
C MET A 105 -1.58 -18.80 -4.28
N ASN A 106 -1.21 -18.74 -3.00
CA ASN A 106 -0.66 -19.86 -2.22
C ASN A 106 0.68 -20.43 -2.71
N VAL A 107 1.43 -19.67 -3.51
CA VAL A 107 2.75 -20.07 -4.05
C VAL A 107 3.85 -19.96 -2.99
N GLN A 108 3.82 -18.90 -2.18
CA GLN A 108 4.81 -18.67 -1.14
C GLN A 108 4.38 -19.32 0.18
N GLU A 109 5.34 -19.80 0.96
CA GLU A 109 5.05 -20.31 2.32
C GLU A 109 4.93 -19.17 3.36
N SER A 110 5.47 -18.00 3.04
CA SER A 110 5.34 -16.81 3.87
C SER A 110 5.61 -15.51 3.10
N TYR A 111 5.18 -14.40 3.68
CA TYR A 111 5.46 -13.05 3.21
C TYR A 111 6.19 -12.24 4.29
N SER A 112 7.21 -11.49 3.89
CA SER A 112 7.87 -10.46 4.69
C SER A 112 7.85 -9.17 3.89
N VAL A 113 7.07 -8.19 4.34
CA VAL A 113 6.87 -6.93 3.60
C VAL A 113 7.19 -5.75 4.50
N ASN A 114 7.83 -4.72 3.94
CA ASN A 114 8.00 -3.44 4.63
C ASN A 114 6.62 -2.80 4.81
N PHE A 115 6.22 -2.56 6.05
CA PHE A 115 4.86 -2.16 6.38
C PHE A 115 4.51 -0.77 5.84
N ASP A 116 5.42 0.19 5.95
CA ASP A 116 5.15 1.56 5.51
C ASP A 116 4.99 1.64 3.99
N THR A 117 5.84 0.92 3.25
CA THR A 117 5.71 0.79 1.80
C THR A 117 4.41 0.09 1.41
N PHE A 118 4.08 -1.04 2.06
CA PHE A 118 2.83 -1.76 1.82
C PHE A 118 1.61 -0.87 2.07
N ARG A 119 1.54 -0.26 3.26
CA ARG A 119 0.46 0.65 3.66
C ARG A 119 0.30 1.81 2.68
N LYS A 120 1.40 2.53 2.37
CA LYS A 120 1.36 3.67 1.45
C LYS A 120 0.92 3.22 0.04
N SER A 121 1.39 2.07 -0.41
CA SER A 121 1.05 1.55 -1.74
C SER A 121 -0.44 1.23 -1.85
N ILE A 122 -1.01 0.56 -0.84
CA ILE A 122 -2.45 0.26 -0.84
C ILE A 122 -3.27 1.54 -0.73
N ASN A 123 -2.98 2.40 0.24
CA ASN A 123 -3.78 3.61 0.49
C ASN A 123 -3.73 4.62 -0.66
N ASN A 124 -2.69 4.61 -1.48
CA ASN A 124 -2.54 5.56 -2.59
C ASN A 124 -3.01 4.99 -3.94
N ASN A 125 -3.02 3.67 -4.11
CA ASN A 125 -3.20 3.04 -5.43
C ASN A 125 -4.35 2.03 -5.47
N VAL A 126 -5.07 1.78 -4.38
CA VAL A 126 -6.22 0.87 -4.38
C VAL A 126 -7.46 1.65 -4.00
N GLU A 127 -8.37 1.83 -4.96
CA GLU A 127 -9.62 2.56 -4.78
C GLU A 127 -10.61 1.75 -3.95
N SER A 128 -10.80 0.48 -4.30
CA SER A 128 -11.75 -0.39 -3.62
C SER A 128 -11.34 -1.85 -3.68
N VAL A 129 -11.88 -2.61 -2.73
CA VAL A 129 -11.69 -4.06 -2.66
C VAL A 129 -13.03 -4.74 -2.42
N LYS A 130 -13.12 -5.98 -2.91
CA LYS A 130 -14.09 -6.97 -2.49
C LYS A 130 -13.36 -8.02 -1.66
N ILE A 131 -13.76 -8.19 -0.41
CA ILE A 131 -13.17 -9.12 0.54
C ILE A 131 -14.18 -10.19 0.90
N LYS A 132 -13.73 -11.44 0.90
CA LYS A 132 -14.44 -12.59 1.45
C LYS A 132 -13.89 -12.96 2.81
N ALA A 133 -14.76 -13.12 3.79
CA ALA A 133 -14.42 -13.73 5.06
C ALA A 133 -14.29 -15.24 4.86
N VAL A 134 -13.11 -15.79 5.15
CA VAL A 134 -12.85 -17.23 5.00
C VAL A 134 -12.51 -17.86 6.34
N GLN A 135 -12.87 -19.13 6.47
CA GLN A 135 -12.59 -19.91 7.67
C GLN A 135 -11.08 -19.90 7.94
N SER A 136 -10.69 -19.57 9.17
CA SER A 136 -9.28 -19.66 9.54
C SER A 136 -8.84 -21.12 9.53
N TRP A 137 -7.62 -21.38 9.07
CA TRP A 137 -7.01 -22.72 9.11
C TRP A 137 -6.98 -23.32 10.52
N ASN A 138 -6.95 -22.47 11.55
CA ASN A 138 -7.11 -22.85 12.94
C ASN A 138 -8.60 -22.78 13.31
N PRO A 139 -9.29 -23.91 13.52
CA PRO A 139 -10.72 -23.93 13.88
C PRO A 139 -11.04 -23.24 15.21
N SER A 140 -10.03 -23.07 16.08
CA SER A 140 -10.17 -22.37 17.36
C SER A 140 -9.94 -20.85 17.25
N ALA A 141 -9.64 -20.33 16.06
CA ALA A 141 -9.50 -18.90 15.84
C ALA A 141 -10.86 -18.20 16.01
N LYS A 142 -10.89 -17.14 16.83
CA LYS A 142 -12.11 -16.37 17.14
C LYS A 142 -12.60 -15.47 16.00
N ALA A 143 -11.87 -15.38 14.91
CA ALA A 143 -12.16 -14.49 13.81
C ALA A 143 -11.68 -15.10 12.50
N CYS A 144 -12.44 -14.86 11.44
CA CYS A 144 -12.16 -15.26 10.08
C CYS A 144 -10.83 -14.66 9.57
N ASN A 145 -10.27 -15.31 8.56
CA ASN A 145 -9.30 -14.66 7.70
C ASN A 145 -10.05 -13.79 6.68
N LEU A 146 -9.34 -12.85 6.07
CA LEU A 146 -9.88 -12.00 5.01
C LEU A 146 -9.08 -12.27 3.74
N GLU A 147 -9.78 -12.60 2.65
CA GLU A 147 -9.21 -12.76 1.32
C GLU A 147 -9.82 -11.72 0.38
N VAL A 148 -8.97 -10.94 -0.27
CA VAL A 148 -9.37 -10.02 -1.34
C VAL A 148 -9.63 -10.84 -2.61
N VAL A 149 -10.89 -10.89 -3.01
CA VAL A 149 -11.33 -11.62 -4.21
C VAL A 149 -11.34 -10.75 -5.46
N ASP A 150 -11.41 -9.43 -5.28
CA ASP A 150 -11.30 -8.44 -6.34
C ASP A 150 -10.77 -7.12 -5.78
N ALA A 151 -10.00 -6.39 -6.58
CA ALA A 151 -9.43 -5.11 -6.18
C ALA A 151 -9.37 -4.16 -7.38
N LYS A 152 -9.97 -2.98 -7.21
CA LYS A 152 -9.86 -1.92 -8.19
C LYS A 152 -8.64 -1.07 -7.84
N SER A 153 -7.61 -1.17 -8.69
CA SER A 153 -6.52 -0.19 -8.64
C SER A 153 -7.10 1.19 -8.90
N GLY A 154 -6.71 2.15 -8.08
CA GLY A 154 -7.03 3.52 -8.35
C GLY A 154 -6.41 3.96 -9.67
N SER A 155 -7.09 4.87 -10.36
CA SER A 155 -6.33 5.76 -11.26
C SER A 155 -5.23 6.38 -10.40
N PRO A 156 -3.96 6.46 -10.83
CA PRO A 156 -2.91 7.08 -10.04
C PRO A 156 -3.46 8.39 -9.51
N VAL A 157 -3.55 8.53 -8.19
CA VAL A 157 -3.99 9.80 -7.59
C VAL A 157 -3.10 10.85 -8.24
N GLU A 158 -3.69 11.69 -9.09
CA GLU A 158 -3.03 12.88 -9.60
C GLU A 158 -2.69 13.70 -8.36
N LYS A 159 -1.52 13.46 -7.79
CA LYS A 159 -0.86 14.39 -6.90
C LYS A 159 -0.59 15.60 -7.76
N ASN A 160 -1.53 16.56 -7.76
CA ASN A 160 -1.37 17.90 -8.30
C ASN A 160 -0.49 17.96 -9.55
N GLY A 161 -1.05 17.53 -10.69
CA GLY A 161 -0.41 17.60 -12.01
C GLY A 161 0.81 16.70 -12.13
N SER A 162 0.69 15.59 -12.86
CA SER A 162 1.87 14.86 -13.31
C SER A 162 2.78 15.87 -14.02
N THR A 163 3.90 16.22 -13.41
CA THR A 163 4.87 17.10 -14.06
C THR A 163 5.30 16.40 -15.36
N GLY A 164 5.58 17.16 -16.42
CA GLY A 164 6.03 16.56 -17.68
C GLY A 164 7.22 15.60 -17.50
N LEU A 165 8.02 15.77 -16.44
CA LEU A 165 9.15 14.92 -16.09
C LEU A 165 8.76 13.52 -15.62
N GLU A 166 7.65 13.38 -14.89
CA GLU A 166 7.15 12.08 -14.45
C GLU A 166 6.60 11.28 -15.63
N GLN A 167 5.83 11.92 -16.52
CA GLN A 167 5.38 11.28 -17.76
C GLN A 167 6.54 10.88 -18.65
N LEU A 168 7.60 11.70 -18.70
CA LEU A 168 8.79 11.37 -19.45
C LEU A 168 9.54 10.18 -18.86
N ALA A 169 9.65 10.11 -17.53
CA ALA A 169 10.26 8.97 -16.83
C ALA A 169 9.46 7.66 -17.03
N GLN A 170 8.14 7.72 -17.13
CA GLN A 170 7.33 6.53 -17.42
C GLN A 170 7.56 5.99 -18.84
N ASN A 171 7.91 6.86 -19.80
CA ASN A 171 8.06 6.52 -21.21
C ASN A 171 9.52 6.28 -21.66
N ASP A 172 10.50 6.68 -20.85
CA ASP A 172 11.92 6.53 -21.15
C ASP A 172 12.65 5.78 -20.03
N PRO A 173 13.11 4.52 -20.27
CA PRO A 173 13.75 3.68 -19.26
C PRO A 173 14.99 4.31 -18.62
N LEU A 174 15.76 5.11 -19.35
CA LEU A 174 16.98 5.74 -18.85
C LEU A 174 16.64 6.89 -17.90
N ILE A 175 15.65 7.70 -18.28
CA ILE A 175 15.13 8.79 -17.44
C ILE A 175 14.43 8.22 -16.21
N LYS A 176 13.77 7.06 -16.34
CA LYS A 176 13.17 6.33 -15.20
C LYS A 176 14.20 5.97 -14.14
N ILE A 177 15.35 5.41 -14.54
CA ILE A 177 16.40 5.03 -13.60
C ILE A 177 16.92 6.25 -12.84
N ALA A 178 17.16 7.37 -13.54
CA ALA A 178 17.57 8.62 -12.91
C ALA A 178 16.47 9.19 -11.97
N TYR A 179 15.21 9.11 -12.38
CA TYR A 179 14.05 9.56 -11.61
C TYR A 179 13.88 8.74 -10.32
N ASP A 180 13.94 7.41 -10.41
CA ASP A 180 13.84 6.48 -9.28
C ASP A 180 15.04 6.65 -8.32
N GLY A 181 16.23 6.94 -8.87
CA GLY A 181 17.42 7.28 -8.09
C GLY A 181 17.22 8.53 -7.22
N LEU A 182 16.60 9.58 -7.75
CA LEU A 182 16.29 10.80 -6.99
C LEU A 182 15.21 10.54 -5.92
N LEU A 183 14.17 9.77 -6.26
CA LEU A 183 13.13 9.36 -5.30
C LEU A 183 13.74 8.60 -4.11
N SER A 184 14.64 7.66 -4.38
CA SER A 184 15.31 6.86 -3.34
C SER A 184 16.16 7.70 -2.38
N LYS A 185 16.64 8.86 -2.85
CA LYS A 185 17.46 9.83 -2.10
C LYS A 185 16.63 10.93 -1.44
N ASP A 186 15.29 10.84 -1.48
CA ASP A 186 14.37 11.88 -1.01
C ASP A 186 14.71 13.28 -1.57
N THR A 187 15.18 13.31 -2.83
CA THR A 187 15.63 14.53 -3.50
C THR A 187 14.53 15.09 -4.39
N GLU A 188 14.36 16.42 -4.38
CA GLU A 188 13.39 17.10 -5.24
C GLU A 188 13.63 16.77 -6.72
N ILE A 189 12.56 16.46 -7.45
CA ILE A 189 12.64 16.10 -8.86
C ILE A 189 12.54 17.36 -9.71
N THR A 190 13.67 17.75 -10.30
CA THR A 190 13.77 18.89 -11.21
C THR A 190 14.57 18.49 -12.45
N LYS A 191 14.43 19.22 -13.57
CA LYS A 191 15.26 19.03 -14.79
C LYS A 191 16.75 19.02 -14.45
N LYS A 192 17.16 19.92 -13.54
CA LYS A 192 18.54 20.07 -13.09
C LYS A 192 19.03 18.85 -12.32
N ASN A 193 18.22 18.32 -11.41
CA ASN A 193 18.60 17.15 -10.61
C ASN A 193 18.61 15.87 -11.45
N LEU A 194 17.68 15.72 -12.41
CA LEU A 194 17.71 14.63 -13.39
C LEU A 194 18.96 14.69 -14.27
N ALA A 195 19.31 15.88 -14.78
CA ALA A 195 20.55 16.07 -15.54
C ALA A 195 21.80 15.74 -14.72
N PHE A 196 21.78 16.02 -13.41
CA PHE A 196 22.88 15.69 -12.51
C PHE A 196 23.00 14.17 -12.31
N GLU A 197 21.89 13.48 -12.08
CA GLU A 197 21.87 12.03 -11.91
C GLU A 197 22.30 11.31 -13.21
N LEU A 198 21.80 11.75 -14.36
CA LEU A 198 22.24 11.25 -15.68
C LEU A 198 23.74 11.50 -15.92
N LYS A 199 24.29 12.62 -15.43
CA LYS A 199 25.72 12.90 -15.54
C LYS A 199 26.54 12.00 -14.62
N ALA A 200 26.01 11.65 -13.44
CA ALA A 200 26.63 10.67 -12.56
C ALA A 200 26.68 9.29 -13.23
N MET A 201 25.58 8.86 -13.86
CA MET A 201 25.52 7.62 -14.65
C MET A 201 26.54 7.61 -15.79
N LEU A 202 26.70 8.74 -16.52
CA LEU A 202 27.72 8.86 -17.57
C LEU A 202 29.15 8.76 -17.00
N ASN A 203 29.42 9.39 -15.86
CA ASN A 203 30.73 9.34 -15.22
C ASN A 203 31.07 7.94 -14.68
N ASN A 204 30.06 7.17 -14.30
CA ASN A 204 30.18 5.80 -13.84
C ASN A 204 30.19 4.77 -14.98
N GLU A 205 30.12 5.22 -16.23
CA GLU A 205 30.04 4.36 -17.43
C GLU A 205 28.77 3.49 -17.50
N ASP A 206 27.74 3.81 -16.70
CA ASP A 206 26.42 3.14 -16.74
C ASP A 206 25.67 3.45 -18.05
N ILE A 207 25.96 4.59 -18.67
CA ILE A 207 25.38 5.06 -19.93
C ILE A 207 26.46 5.69 -20.82
N ASN A 208 26.24 5.72 -22.12
CA ASN A 208 27.17 6.33 -23.08
C ASN A 208 26.82 7.80 -23.40
N LYS A 209 27.74 8.50 -24.07
CA LYS A 209 27.58 9.93 -24.43
C LYS A 209 26.36 10.20 -25.34
N SER A 210 25.96 9.25 -26.19
CA SER A 210 24.80 9.39 -27.06
C SER A 210 23.52 9.32 -26.25
N GLU A 211 23.39 8.30 -25.39
CA GLU A 211 22.25 8.10 -24.49
C GLU A 211 22.06 9.29 -23.54
N PHE A 212 23.16 9.78 -22.97
CA PHE A 212 23.15 10.98 -22.13
C PHE A 212 22.61 12.20 -22.89
N LYS A 213 23.06 12.42 -24.13
CA LYS A 213 22.64 13.56 -24.96
C LYS A 213 21.17 13.45 -25.37
N GLU A 214 20.71 12.26 -25.73
CA GLU A 214 19.31 12.01 -26.09
C GLU A 214 18.36 12.23 -24.91
N ALA A 215 18.75 11.77 -23.71
CA ALA A 215 17.96 11.97 -22.50
C ALA A 215 17.87 13.46 -22.11
N LEU A 216 18.98 14.21 -22.20
CA LEU A 216 18.95 15.66 -21.98
C LEU A 216 18.03 16.38 -22.96
N GLN A 217 18.08 16.03 -24.24
CA GLN A 217 17.18 16.62 -25.25
C GLN A 217 15.71 16.36 -24.97
N LYS A 218 15.37 15.19 -24.41
CA LYS A 218 14.01 14.85 -24.01
C LYS A 218 13.56 15.65 -22.79
N ILE A 219 14.44 15.83 -21.81
CA ILE A 219 14.17 16.64 -20.59
C ILE A 219 14.01 18.13 -20.93
N ASP A 220 14.82 18.65 -21.85
CA ASP A 220 14.80 20.06 -22.28
C ASP A 220 13.56 20.43 -23.12
N LYS A 221 12.87 19.44 -23.71
CA LYS A 221 11.64 19.63 -24.50
C LYS A 221 10.37 19.78 -23.67
N LEU A 222 10.45 19.48 -22.38
CA LEU A 222 9.41 19.80 -21.39
C LEU A 222 9.55 21.27 -20.94
#